data_AF-A0A0J6LG56-F1
#
_entry.id   AF-A0A0J6LG56-F1
#
_cell.length_a   1.000
_cell.length_b   1.000
_cell.length_c   1.000
_cell.angle_alpha   90.00
_cell.angle_beta   90.00
_cell.angle_gamma   90.00
#
_symmetry.space_group_name_H-M   'P 1'
#
loop_
_entity.id
_entity.type
_entity.pdbx_description
1 polymer ?
#
loop_
_entity_poly.entity_id
_entity_poly.type
_entity_poly.pdbx_seq_one_letter_code
_entity_poly.pdbx_strand_id
1 'polypeptide(L)'
;MKVLNRNDLQDLANATGCSLEEVMYTAQQSGWQYSDSPTKPLRGLDSASDAYAMMKLAKEQAISHLYQNDPLVRESLNAQAAVEQARNELTTVKPSNLNYDANGNLQGIKHSVVSGTLATGKHQTETMKAIRDDIYKRFGVTE
;
A
#
# COMPACT_ATOMS: atom_id res chain seq x y z
N MET A 1 -38.35 -12.43 35.32
CA MET A 1 -38.11 -13.68 34.57
C MET A 1 -36.74 -13.52 33.92
N LYS A 2 -35.80 -14.46 34.12
CA LYS A 2 -34.45 -14.31 33.57
C LYS A 2 -34.35 -15.13 32.27
N VAL A 3 -33.92 -14.47 31.19
CA VAL A 3 -33.84 -15.02 29.84
C VAL A 3 -32.37 -15.18 29.48
N LEU A 4 -31.98 -16.37 29.00
CA LEU A 4 -30.63 -16.64 28.50
C LEU A 4 -30.64 -16.61 26.98
N ASN A 5 -29.65 -15.91 26.40
CA ASN A 5 -29.43 -15.92 24.97
C ASN A 5 -28.50 -17.09 24.58
N ARG A 6 -28.55 -17.47 23.30
CA ARG A 6 -27.69 -18.52 22.74
C ARG A 6 -26.19 -18.26 22.93
N ASN A 7 -25.74 -17.01 22.81
CA ASN A 7 -24.34 -16.64 23.00
C ASN A 7 -23.90 -16.81 24.46
N ASP A 8 -24.75 -16.45 25.43
CA ASP A 8 -24.46 -16.63 26.85
C ASP A 8 -24.31 -18.11 27.21
N LEU A 9 -25.09 -18.98 26.57
CA LEU A 9 -24.97 -20.44 26.72
C LEU A 9 -23.67 -20.99 26.12
N GLN A 10 -23.22 -20.42 25.00
CA GLN A 10 -21.96 -20.83 24.36
C GLN A 10 -20.75 -20.37 25.16
N ASP A 11 -20.79 -19.16 25.74
CA ASP A 11 -19.74 -18.67 26.65
C ASP A 11 -19.69 -19.49 27.94
N LEU A 12 -20.86 -19.88 28.48
CA LEU A 12 -20.94 -20.78 29.64
C LEU A 12 -20.41 -22.17 29.32
N ALA A 13 -20.72 -22.73 28.14
CA ALA A 13 -20.18 -24.02 27.70
C ALA A 13 -18.65 -23.98 27.58
N ASN A 14 -18.10 -22.91 26.99
CA ASN A 14 -16.66 -22.73 26.89
C ASN A 14 -15.98 -22.53 28.26
N ALA A 15 -16.63 -21.81 29.18
CA ALA A 15 -16.09 -21.55 30.51
C ALA A 15 -16.15 -22.76 31.45
N THR A 16 -17.16 -23.62 31.27
CA THR A 16 -17.37 -24.81 32.12
C THR A 16 -16.78 -26.09 31.53
N GLY A 17 -16.44 -26.08 30.23
CA GLY A 17 -15.98 -27.27 29.51
C GLY A 17 -17.08 -28.31 29.26
N CYS A 18 -18.34 -27.98 29.57
CA CYS A 18 -19.49 -28.83 29.37
C CYS A 18 -20.06 -28.68 27.95
N SER A 19 -20.76 -29.69 27.47
CA SER A 19 -21.47 -29.60 26.20
C SER A 19 -22.62 -28.59 26.27
N LEU A 20 -22.95 -27.97 25.14
CA LEU A 20 -24.03 -26.96 25.06
C LEU A 20 -25.38 -27.52 25.56
N GLU A 21 -25.64 -28.81 25.30
CA GLU A 21 -26.86 -29.50 25.73
C GLU A 21 -26.94 -29.64 27.26
N GLU A 22 -25.83 -29.96 27.93
CA GLU A 22 -25.76 -30.04 29.40
C GLU A 22 -25.97 -28.68 30.05
N VAL A 23 -25.41 -27.62 29.46
CA VAL A 23 -25.61 -26.24 29.93
C VAL A 23 -27.06 -25.81 29.74
N MET A 24 -27.69 -26.16 28.62
CA MET A 24 -29.12 -25.90 28.38
C MET A 24 -30.02 -26.65 29.37
N TYR A 25 -29.73 -27.92 29.64
CA TYR A 25 -30.47 -28.72 30.61
C TYR A 25 -30.37 -28.12 32.02
N THR A 26 -29.18 -27.70 32.43
CA THR A 26 -28.92 -27.06 33.72
C THR A 26 -29.61 -25.69 33.83
N ALA A 27 -29.60 -24.90 32.75
CA ALA A 27 -30.28 -23.62 32.68
C ALA A 27 -31.81 -23.77 32.81
N GLN A 28 -32.38 -24.79 32.16
CA GLN A 28 -33.81 -25.09 32.25
C GLN A 28 -34.21 -25.58 33.64
N GLN A 29 -33.40 -26.43 34.28
CA GLN A 29 -33.63 -26.87 35.67
C GLN A 29 -33.56 -25.72 36.67
N SER A 30 -32.70 -24.73 36.43
CA SER A 30 -32.55 -23.54 37.28
C SER A 30 -33.59 -22.44 36.98
N GLY A 31 -34.60 -22.73 36.16
CA GLY A 31 -35.75 -21.86 35.91
C GLY A 31 -35.48 -20.74 34.91
N TRP A 32 -34.41 -20.82 34.12
CA TRP A 32 -34.16 -19.89 33.03
C TRP A 32 -34.92 -20.30 31.78
N GLN A 33 -35.52 -19.32 31.10
CA GLN A 33 -36.17 -19.54 29.81
C GLN A 33 -35.20 -19.22 28.67
N TYR A 34 -35.12 -20.14 27.72
CA TYR A 34 -34.40 -19.93 26.46
C TYR A 34 -35.26 -19.09 25.52
N SER A 35 -34.73 -17.96 25.08
CA SER A 35 -35.32 -17.21 23.96
C SER A 35 -34.53 -17.54 22.71
N ASP A 36 -35.18 -18.22 21.75
CA ASP A 36 -34.66 -18.41 20.39
C ASP A 36 -34.82 -17.15 19.53
N SER A 37 -34.96 -15.98 20.17
CA SER A 37 -34.82 -14.71 19.47
C SER A 37 -33.40 -14.69 18.91
N PRO A 38 -33.22 -14.53 17.58
CA PRO A 38 -31.90 -14.53 16.99
C PRO A 38 -31.08 -13.48 17.72
N THR A 39 -30.06 -13.93 18.45
CA THR A 39 -28.98 -13.08 18.92
C THR A 39 -28.53 -12.29 17.70
N LYS A 40 -28.71 -10.97 17.79
CA LYS A 40 -28.36 -9.96 16.79
C LYS A 40 -27.34 -10.52 15.79
N PRO A 41 -27.66 -10.65 14.49
CA PRO A 41 -26.71 -11.14 13.51
C PRO A 41 -25.42 -10.34 13.64
N LEU A 42 -24.28 -11.03 13.55
CA LEU A 42 -22.96 -10.41 13.57
C LEU A 42 -22.98 -9.21 12.60
N ARG A 43 -22.90 -8.00 13.16
CA ARG A 43 -23.00 -6.70 12.47
C ARG A 43 -21.81 -6.45 11.53
N GLY A 44 -21.70 -7.28 10.50
CA GLY A 44 -20.71 -7.16 9.44
C GLY A 44 -21.20 -7.70 8.09
N LEU A 45 -22.37 -8.35 8.04
CA LEU A 45 -22.90 -8.98 6.82
C LEU A 45 -24.33 -8.57 6.48
N ASP A 46 -24.99 -7.74 7.31
CA ASP A 46 -26.37 -7.30 7.05
C ASP A 46 -26.47 -6.28 5.91
N SER A 47 -25.35 -5.63 5.55
CA SER A 47 -25.26 -4.74 4.40
C SER A 47 -24.03 -5.09 3.56
N ALA A 48 -24.18 -5.06 2.23
CA ALA A 48 -23.08 -5.30 1.30
C ALA A 48 -21.92 -4.30 1.50
N SER A 49 -22.23 -3.09 1.98
CA SER A 49 -21.24 -2.07 2.33
C SER A 49 -20.40 -2.45 3.54
N ASP A 50 -21.01 -3.00 4.60
CA ASP A 50 -20.28 -3.40 5.81
C ASP A 50 -19.43 -4.64 5.57
N ALA A 51 -19.95 -5.59 4.78
CA ALA A 51 -19.20 -6.77 4.35
C ALA A 51 -17.96 -6.38 3.53
N TYR A 52 -18.10 -5.40 2.64
CA TYR A 52 -16.98 -4.87 1.87
C TYR A 52 -15.95 -4.16 2.76
N ALA A 53 -16.42 -3.36 3.73
CA ALA A 53 -15.55 -2.68 4.68
C ALA A 53 -14.74 -3.68 5.53
N MET A 54 -15.39 -4.75 6.02
CA MET A 54 -14.71 -5.82 6.76
C MET A 54 -13.74 -6.62 5.89
N MET A 55 -14.12 -6.93 4.64
CA MET A 55 -13.22 -7.59 3.68
C MET A 55 -11.96 -6.75 3.44
N LYS A 56 -12.11 -5.43 3.30
CA LYS A 56 -10.99 -4.51 3.12
C LYS A 56 -10.06 -4.53 4.34
N LEU A 57 -10.60 -4.44 5.55
CA LEU A 57 -9.82 -4.52 6.78
C LEU A 57 -9.08 -5.86 6.92
N ALA A 58 -9.77 -6.98 6.68
CA ALA A 58 -9.16 -8.31 6.75
C ALA A 58 -8.03 -8.48 5.73
N LYS A 59 -8.21 -7.94 4.52
CA LYS A 59 -7.18 -7.92 3.48
C LYS A 59 -5.96 -7.11 3.91
N GLU A 60 -6.16 -5.92 4.47
CA GLU A 60 -5.07 -5.06 4.95
C GLU A 60 -4.27 -5.74 6.09
N GLN A 61 -4.96 -6.38 7.02
CA GLN A 61 -4.33 -7.15 8.10
C GLN A 61 -3.54 -8.35 7.57
N ALA A 62 -4.11 -9.12 6.63
CA ALA A 62 -3.44 -10.25 6.02
C ALA A 62 -2.16 -9.84 5.26
N ILE A 63 -2.23 -8.75 4.48
CA ILE A 63 -1.06 -8.22 3.75
C ILE A 63 0.03 -7.77 4.74
N SER A 64 -0.34 -7.04 5.80
CA SER A 64 0.62 -6.62 6.83
C SER A 64 1.31 -7.81 7.50
N HIS A 65 0.53 -8.84 7.84
CA HIS A 65 1.06 -10.07 8.43
C HIS A 65 2.00 -10.82 7.47
N LEU A 66 1.63 -10.94 6.19
CA LEU A 66 2.48 -11.58 5.18
C LEU A 66 3.78 -10.81 4.97
N TYR A 67 3.74 -9.47 4.92
CA TYR A 67 4.94 -8.65 4.77
C TYR A 67 5.92 -8.79 5.95
N GLN A 68 5.38 -8.91 7.18
CA GLN A 68 6.21 -9.06 8.38
C GLN A 68 6.84 -10.45 8.48
N ASN A 69 6.04 -11.48 8.20
CA ASN A 69 6.39 -12.87 8.51
C ASN A 69 6.98 -13.66 7.35
N ASP A 70 6.80 -13.21 6.10
CA ASP A 70 7.36 -13.86 4.91
C ASP A 70 8.43 -12.96 4.24
N PRO A 71 9.71 -13.33 4.36
CA PRO A 71 10.81 -12.60 3.71
C PRO A 71 10.67 -12.50 2.19
N LEU A 72 10.12 -13.51 1.51
CA LEU A 72 9.99 -13.52 0.05
C LEU A 72 8.92 -12.53 -0.41
N VAL A 73 7.80 -12.47 0.31
CA VAL A 73 6.74 -11.47 0.05
C VAL A 73 7.29 -10.06 0.29
N ARG A 74 8.06 -9.85 1.35
CA ARG A 74 8.71 -8.56 1.63
C ARG A 74 9.68 -8.14 0.53
N GLU A 75 10.58 -9.03 0.13
CA GLU A 75 11.58 -8.72 -0.90
C GLU A 75 10.95 -8.46 -2.26
N SER A 76 9.93 -9.24 -2.64
CA SER A 76 9.22 -9.03 -3.90
C SER A 76 8.47 -7.69 -3.94
N LEU A 77 7.81 -7.30 -2.85
CA LEU A 77 7.14 -5.99 -2.76
C LEU A 77 8.15 -4.83 -2.78
N ASN A 78 9.27 -4.96 -2.06
CA ASN A 78 10.33 -3.95 -2.08
C ASN A 78 10.97 -3.83 -3.47
N ALA A 79 11.20 -4.95 -4.16
CA ALA A 79 11.73 -4.96 -5.52
C ALA A 79 10.77 -4.29 -6.51
N GLN A 80 9.47 -4.57 -6.41
CA GLN A 80 8.45 -3.91 -7.23
C GLN A 80 8.44 -2.40 -6.98
N ALA A 81 8.45 -1.96 -5.72
CA ALA A 81 8.49 -0.54 -5.37
C ALA A 81 9.75 0.16 -5.92
N ALA A 82 10.92 -0.50 -5.83
CA ALA A 82 12.16 0.04 -6.37
C ALA A 82 12.13 0.16 -7.91
N VAL A 83 11.54 -0.82 -8.61
CA VAL A 83 11.37 -0.78 -10.07
C VAL A 83 10.41 0.33 -10.49
N GLU A 84 9.30 0.50 -9.78
CA GLU A 84 8.35 1.59 -10.03
C GLU A 84 8.97 2.95 -9.78
N GLN A 85 9.71 3.11 -8.69
CA GLN A 85 10.45 4.33 -8.40
C GLN A 85 11.47 4.63 -9.50
N ALA A 86 12.27 3.64 -9.91
CA ALA A 86 13.25 3.81 -10.99
C ALA A 86 12.56 4.19 -12.31
N ARG A 87 11.41 3.60 -12.64
CA ARG A 87 10.60 3.98 -13.81
C ARG A 87 10.07 5.41 -13.71
N ASN A 88 9.63 5.83 -12.53
CA ASN A 88 9.16 7.19 -12.29
C ASN A 88 10.31 8.19 -12.39
N GLU A 89 11.50 7.86 -11.88
CA GLU A 89 12.72 8.65 -12.06
C GLU A 89 13.12 8.75 -13.53
N LEU A 90 13.04 7.66 -14.30
CA LEU A 90 13.28 7.62 -15.75
C LEU A 90 12.27 8.47 -16.54
N THR A 91 11.00 8.49 -16.15
CA THR A 91 9.92 9.26 -16.82
C THR A 91 9.86 10.72 -16.37
N THR A 92 10.40 11.04 -15.19
CA THR A 92 10.55 12.41 -14.68
C THR A 92 11.88 13.05 -15.08
N VAL A 93 12.74 12.35 -15.86
CA VAL A 93 13.82 12.99 -16.60
C VAL A 93 13.18 13.97 -17.57
N LYS A 94 13.06 15.22 -17.11
CA LYS A 94 12.64 16.39 -17.89
C LYS A 94 13.25 16.25 -19.29
N PRO A 95 12.45 16.31 -20.37
CA PRO A 95 12.98 16.13 -21.72
C PRO A 95 14.08 17.16 -21.95
N SER A 96 15.32 16.71 -21.82
CA SER A 96 16.49 17.54 -21.99
C SER A 96 16.92 17.46 -23.44
N ASN A 97 17.14 18.63 -24.02
CA ASN A 97 17.73 18.76 -25.34
C ASN A 97 19.23 18.41 -25.32
N LEU A 98 19.81 18.16 -24.15
CA LEU A 98 21.23 17.86 -23.96
C LEU A 98 21.48 16.36 -24.09
N ASN A 99 22.61 16.00 -24.67
CA ASN A 99 23.09 14.64 -24.78
C ASN A 99 24.45 14.51 -24.09
N TYR A 100 24.61 13.48 -23.26
CA TYR A 100 25.81 13.23 -22.47
C TYR A 100 26.40 11.86 -22.81
N ASP A 101 27.73 11.73 -22.72
CA ASP A 101 28.42 10.45 -22.83
C ASP A 101 28.30 9.61 -21.55
N ALA A 102 28.80 8.36 -21.58
CA ALA A 102 28.79 7.46 -20.43
C ALA A 102 29.62 7.98 -19.22
N ASN A 103 30.51 8.95 -19.43
CA ASN A 103 31.35 9.58 -18.41
C ASN A 103 30.71 10.90 -17.88
N GLY A 104 29.49 11.22 -18.33
CA GLY A 104 28.75 12.41 -17.96
C GLY A 104 29.35 13.71 -18.51
N ASN A 105 30.03 13.66 -19.67
CA ASN A 105 30.47 14.85 -20.40
C ASN A 105 29.46 15.21 -21.49
N LEU A 106 29.32 16.51 -21.77
CA LEU A 106 28.39 16.99 -22.78
C LEU A 106 28.88 16.57 -24.18
N GLN A 107 28.07 15.77 -24.88
CA GLN A 107 28.37 15.28 -26.22
C GLN A 107 27.73 16.15 -27.32
N GLY A 108 26.58 16.77 -27.01
CA GLY A 108 25.89 17.66 -27.95
C GLY A 108 24.45 17.96 -27.55
N ILE A 109 23.68 18.47 -28.52
CA ILE A 109 22.25 18.78 -28.38
C ILE A 109 21.42 18.04 -29.42
N LYS A 110 20.19 17.65 -29.08
CA LYS A 110 19.30 16.86 -29.95
C LYS A 110 18.67 17.71 -31.07
N HIS A 111 18.31 18.95 -30.76
CA HIS A 111 17.66 19.90 -31.65
C HIS A 111 18.37 21.26 -31.58
N SER A 112 18.36 22.01 -32.68
CA SER A 112 18.97 23.35 -32.72
C SER A 112 18.32 24.28 -31.70
N VAL A 113 19.14 24.98 -30.91
CA VAL A 113 18.71 26.05 -29.99
C VAL A 113 18.85 27.44 -30.59
N VAL A 114 19.38 27.55 -31.81
CA VAL A 114 19.61 28.81 -32.53
C VAL A 114 18.52 29.07 -33.57
N SER A 115 17.92 28.01 -34.12
CA SER A 115 16.90 28.10 -35.17
C SER A 115 15.83 27.03 -35.00
N GLY A 116 14.58 27.38 -35.34
CA GLY A 116 13.42 26.49 -35.27
C GLY A 116 12.51 26.72 -34.06
N THR A 117 11.49 25.88 -33.92
CA THR A 117 10.44 26.01 -32.89
C THR A 117 10.94 25.78 -31.46
N LEU A 118 12.10 25.14 -31.30
CA LEU A 118 12.75 24.87 -30.01
C LEU A 118 13.85 25.88 -29.66
N ALA A 119 14.05 26.93 -30.47
CA ALA A 119 14.98 28.03 -30.19
C ALA A 119 14.40 29.02 -29.17
N THR A 120 14.01 28.52 -28.00
CA THR A 120 13.52 29.35 -26.90
C THR A 120 14.66 29.75 -25.97
N GLY A 121 14.55 30.92 -25.34
CA GLY A 121 15.57 31.41 -24.40
C GLY A 121 15.88 30.41 -23.28
N LYS A 122 14.89 29.66 -22.82
CA LYS A 122 15.06 28.60 -21.80
C LYS A 122 15.99 27.49 -22.27
N HIS A 123 15.84 27.00 -23.50
CA HIS A 123 16.71 25.96 -24.05
C HIS A 123 18.12 26.48 -24.35
N GLN A 124 18.24 27.75 -24.74
CA GLN A 124 19.54 28.41 -24.92
C GLN A 124 20.28 28.55 -23.58
N THR A 125 19.62 29.02 -22.52
CA THR A 125 20.23 29.14 -21.19
C THR A 125 20.65 27.77 -20.64
N GLU A 126 19.81 26.76 -20.77
CA GLU A 126 20.09 25.40 -20.32
C GLU A 126 21.29 24.78 -21.05
N THR A 127 21.39 25.00 -22.37
CA THR A 127 22.53 24.56 -23.18
C THR A 127 23.82 25.29 -22.83
N MET A 128 23.77 26.62 -22.69
CA MET A 128 24.93 27.42 -22.32
C MET A 128 25.45 27.07 -20.92
N LYS A 129 24.54 26.80 -19.98
CA LYS A 129 24.90 26.33 -18.63
C LYS A 129 25.62 24.98 -18.71
N ALA A 130 25.04 24.02 -19.44
CA ALA A 130 25.66 22.70 -19.57
C ALA A 130 27.04 22.73 -20.26
N ILE A 131 27.24 23.60 -21.26
CA ILE A 131 28.54 23.81 -21.89
C ILE A 131 29.54 24.37 -20.87
N ARG A 132 29.12 25.37 -20.08
CA ARG A 132 29.97 25.95 -19.03
C ARG A 132 30.36 24.91 -17.99
N ASP A 133 29.40 24.14 -17.50
CA ASP A 133 29.63 23.11 -16.47
C ASP A 133 30.61 22.03 -17.00
N ASP A 134 30.46 21.60 -18.26
CA ASP A 134 31.38 20.65 -18.90
C ASP A 134 32.80 21.22 -19.05
N ILE A 135 32.92 22.49 -19.44
CA ILE A 135 34.21 23.19 -19.51
C ILE A 135 34.86 23.24 -18.12
N TYR A 136 34.13 23.68 -17.10
CA TYR A 136 34.66 23.77 -15.74
C TYR A 136 35.10 22.40 -15.19
N LYS A 137 34.32 21.35 -15.44
CA LYS A 137 34.69 19.97 -15.12
C LYS A 137 35.99 19.54 -15.80
N ARG A 138 36.18 19.87 -17.09
CA ARG A 138 37.42 19.55 -17.83
C ARG A 138 38.63 20.33 -17.34
N PHE A 139 38.44 21.58 -16.92
CA PHE A 139 39.52 22.45 -16.43
C PHE A 139 39.76 22.33 -14.92
N GLY A 140 39.00 21.49 -14.21
CA GLY A 140 39.17 21.28 -12.77
C GLY A 140 38.85 22.51 -11.91
N VAL A 141 38.06 23.45 -12.45
CA VAL A 141 37.65 24.66 -11.73
C VAL A 141 36.31 24.36 -11.06
N THR A 142 36.31 24.21 -9.74
CA THR A 142 35.08 24.13 -8.94
C THR A 142 34.58 25.54 -8.65
N GLU A 143 33.32 25.85 -8.98
CA GLU A 143 32.62 27.06 -8.49
C GLU A 143 32.53 27.08 -6.96
#